data_AF-A0A316UUW7-F1
#
_entry.id   AF-A0A316UUW7-F1
#
_cell.length_a   1.000
_cell.length_b   1.000
_cell.length_c   1.000
_cell.angle_alpha   90.00
_cell.angle_beta   90.00
_cell.angle_gamma   90.00
#
_symmetry.space_group_name_H-M   'P 1'
#
loop_
_entity.id
_entity.type
_entity.pdbx_description
1 polymer ?
#
loop_
_entity_poly.entity_id
_entity_poly.type
_entity_poly.pdbx_seq_one_letter_code
_entity_poly.pdbx_strand_id
1 'polypeptide(L)'
;MASVTLDAGVGAGRFSGLGNHNFDAVHTGSSNDGLYKTLARPLVHSVLSGFNALIFAYGQTASGKTFTLSGDEKSGTEGITQKAIKDLFRGIRASKREREWLVRCSWLEVYNEGVKDLLEPTNVPQVRSSTTRGTFVSPLSEIIVTSPQAVYALLEQGQANRHVNATDWNEKSSRSHTAFKIVVESWARGADEAASSGDKKKVRISELVLVDLAGSEKYVTQGGKERRAEGANINKSLLTLGKVIYALSERTNEDEANATPGGGAGMHIPYRDSKLTRILQSSLSGNSKIAVVATLNQSVGALEESLSTINFAKRIKRVRLSAKLNEVDAPELMSQETQALIVKYRSE
;
A
#
# COMPACT_ATOMS: atom_id res chain seq x y z
N MET A 1 -14.77 18.66 -4.24
CA MET A 1 -14.33 18.67 -2.83
C MET A 1 -15.51 18.27 -1.98
N ALA A 2 -15.34 17.27 -1.11
CA ALA A 2 -16.37 16.78 -0.21
C ALA A 2 -15.96 17.07 1.25
N SER A 3 -16.93 17.36 2.12
CA SER A 3 -16.68 17.79 3.50
C SER A 3 -17.22 16.80 4.52
N VAL A 4 -16.46 16.59 5.60
CA VAL A 4 -16.91 15.92 6.82
C VAL A 4 -17.03 16.96 7.93
N THR A 5 -18.12 16.93 8.68
CA THR A 5 -18.42 17.87 9.76
C THR A 5 -18.87 17.12 10.99
N LEU A 6 -18.48 17.60 12.17
CA LEU A 6 -19.00 17.07 13.43
C LEU A 6 -20.40 17.60 13.69
N ASP A 7 -21.28 16.71 14.14
CA ASP A 7 -22.63 17.08 14.55
C ASP A 7 -22.58 18.06 15.74
N ALA A 8 -23.34 19.15 15.64
CA ALA A 8 -23.39 20.18 16.66
C ALA A 8 -23.86 19.66 18.03
N GLY A 9 -24.71 18.62 18.06
CA GLY A 9 -25.19 17.98 19.28
C GLY A 9 -24.16 17.08 19.97
N VAL A 10 -23.16 16.60 19.23
CA VAL A 10 -22.04 15.79 19.76
C VAL A 10 -20.87 16.68 20.18
N GLY A 11 -20.77 17.89 19.60
CA GLY A 11 -19.69 18.86 19.82
C GLY A 11 -19.81 19.72 21.09
N ALA A 12 -20.74 19.45 22.01
CA ALA A 12 -20.85 20.23 23.24
C ALA A 12 -19.63 20.00 24.16
N GLY A 13 -18.84 21.05 24.43
CA GLY A 13 -17.65 21.00 25.29
C GLY A 13 -16.32 21.03 24.53
N ARG A 14 -15.38 20.14 24.87
CA ARG A 14 -13.98 20.15 24.38
C ARG A 14 -13.82 20.05 22.84
N PHE A 15 -14.88 19.68 22.13
CA PHE A 15 -14.90 19.48 20.68
C PHE A 15 -15.72 20.55 19.94
N SER A 16 -16.15 21.62 20.62
CA SER A 16 -16.84 22.75 19.98
C SER A 16 -15.91 23.48 19.01
N GLY A 17 -16.40 23.77 17.79
CA GLY A 17 -15.67 24.61 16.83
C GLY A 17 -14.70 23.89 15.89
N LEU A 18 -14.75 22.55 15.78
CA LEU A 18 -13.87 21.78 14.90
C LEU A 18 -14.08 22.02 13.39
N GLY A 19 -15.16 22.70 12.98
CA GLY A 19 -15.38 23.16 11.61
C GLY A 19 -15.47 22.04 10.56
N ASN A 20 -15.51 22.42 9.29
CA ASN A 20 -15.57 21.47 8.18
C ASN A 20 -14.18 20.93 7.82
N HIS A 21 -14.12 19.67 7.42
CA HIS A 21 -12.90 19.00 6.97
C HIS A 21 -13.04 18.55 5.52
N ASN A 22 -12.21 19.10 4.62
CA ASN A 22 -12.36 18.92 3.19
C ASN A 22 -11.39 17.87 2.63
N PHE A 23 -11.93 16.90 1.88
CA PHE A 23 -11.20 15.82 1.23
C PHE A 23 -11.55 15.71 -0.26
N ASP A 24 -10.80 14.89 -0.98
CA ASP A 24 -11.00 14.69 -2.42
C ASP A 24 -12.34 14.00 -2.69
N ALA A 25 -12.70 13.04 -1.85
CA ALA A 25 -14.01 12.40 -1.80
C ALA A 25 -14.36 12.00 -0.35
N VAL A 26 -15.66 11.88 -0.08
CA VAL A 26 -16.21 11.29 1.15
C VAL A 26 -17.19 10.21 0.73
N HIS A 27 -17.02 9.01 1.28
CA HIS A 27 -17.87 7.86 0.98
C HIS A 27 -18.59 7.41 2.25
N THR A 28 -19.87 7.09 2.11
CA THR A 28 -20.74 6.58 3.18
C THR A 28 -21.47 5.33 2.70
N GLY A 29 -21.99 4.54 3.65
CA GLY A 29 -22.67 3.28 3.37
C GLY A 29 -21.72 2.07 3.31
N SER A 30 -22.24 0.94 2.84
CA SER A 30 -21.56 -0.35 2.84
C SER A 30 -20.98 -0.78 1.49
N SER A 31 -21.28 -0.08 0.39
CA SER A 31 -20.74 -0.44 -0.92
C SER A 31 -19.36 0.14 -1.17
N ASN A 32 -18.41 -0.71 -1.54
CA ASN A 32 -17.09 -0.30 -2.00
C ASN A 32 -17.06 0.16 -3.48
N ASP A 33 -18.17 0.09 -4.23
CA ASP A 33 -18.17 0.39 -5.67
C ASP A 33 -17.86 1.84 -5.98
N GLY A 34 -18.50 2.77 -5.24
CA GLY A 34 -18.27 4.20 -5.42
C GLY A 34 -16.82 4.55 -5.11
N LEU A 35 -16.31 4.07 -3.97
CA LEU A 35 -14.93 4.25 -3.55
C LEU A 35 -13.93 3.67 -4.56
N TYR A 36 -14.18 2.46 -5.05
CA TYR A 36 -13.31 1.84 -6.03
C TYR A 36 -13.24 2.65 -7.33
N LYS A 37 -14.41 3.09 -7.85
CA LYS A 37 -14.48 3.86 -9.10
C LYS A 37 -13.75 5.19 -9.03
N THR A 38 -13.86 5.91 -7.91
CA THR A 38 -13.29 7.25 -7.75
C THR A 38 -11.81 7.21 -7.39
N LEU A 39 -11.40 6.28 -6.51
CA LEU A 39 -10.07 6.28 -5.89
C LEU A 39 -9.14 5.23 -6.48
N ALA A 40 -9.55 3.96 -6.53
CA ALA A 40 -8.65 2.85 -6.84
C ALA A 40 -8.50 2.59 -8.35
N ARG A 41 -9.58 2.68 -9.12
CA ARG A 41 -9.58 2.37 -10.55
C ARG A 41 -8.60 3.24 -11.38
N PRO A 42 -8.48 4.57 -11.15
CA PRO A 42 -7.47 5.38 -11.84
C PRO A 42 -6.02 4.94 -11.54
N LEU A 43 -5.77 4.41 -10.35
CA LEU A 43 -4.47 3.87 -9.98
C LEU A 43 -4.17 2.54 -10.67
N VAL A 44 -5.15 1.64 -10.78
CA VAL A 44 -5.02 0.41 -11.57
C VAL A 44 -4.67 0.71 -13.03
N HIS A 45 -5.34 1.71 -13.64
CA HIS A 45 -4.99 2.15 -14.99
C HIS A 45 -3.57 2.76 -15.07
N SER A 46 -3.13 3.46 -14.02
CA SER A 46 -1.76 4.00 -13.97
C SER A 46 -0.72 2.89 -13.91
N VAL A 47 -1.00 1.80 -13.17
CA VAL A 47 -0.16 0.59 -13.11
C VAL A 47 -0.05 -0.05 -14.48
N LEU A 48 -1.18 -0.27 -15.18
CA LEU A 48 -1.15 -0.78 -16.57
C LEU A 48 -0.33 0.11 -17.52
N SER A 49 -0.27 1.42 -17.26
CA SER A 49 0.55 2.36 -18.04
C SER A 49 2.03 2.39 -17.64
N GLY A 50 2.45 1.67 -16.58
CA GLY A 50 3.85 1.61 -16.13
C GLY A 50 4.20 2.53 -14.96
N PHE A 51 3.22 3.06 -14.23
CA PHE A 51 3.44 3.86 -13.03
C PHE A 51 3.20 3.04 -11.76
N ASN A 52 4.01 3.23 -10.73
CA ASN A 52 3.72 2.63 -9.42
C ASN A 52 2.49 3.27 -8.79
N ALA A 53 1.75 2.46 -8.03
CA ALA A 53 0.64 2.89 -7.21
C ALA A 53 0.64 2.23 -5.83
N LEU A 54 0.29 3.01 -4.81
CA LEU A 54 0.08 2.55 -3.45
C LEU A 54 -1.33 2.95 -2.99
N ILE A 55 -2.09 1.98 -2.50
CA ILE A 55 -3.37 2.20 -1.82
C ILE A 55 -3.24 1.65 -0.41
N PHE A 56 -3.57 2.46 0.59
CA PHE A 56 -3.62 1.95 1.95
C PHE A 56 -4.81 2.48 2.74
N ALA A 57 -5.33 1.63 3.63
CA ALA A 57 -6.39 1.99 4.55
C ALA A 57 -5.81 2.35 5.92
N TYR A 58 -6.26 3.47 6.49
CA TYR A 58 -5.81 3.98 7.79
C TYR A 58 -7.02 4.32 8.66
N GLY A 59 -6.92 4.06 9.96
CA GLY A 59 -7.98 4.32 10.93
C GLY A 59 -7.97 3.32 12.08
N GLN A 60 -8.80 3.54 13.08
CA GLN A 60 -8.83 2.70 14.28
C GLN A 60 -9.32 1.27 13.99
N THR A 61 -9.11 0.32 14.90
CA THR A 61 -9.73 -1.01 14.80
C THR A 61 -11.24 -0.89 14.67
N ALA A 62 -11.81 -1.77 13.84
CA ALA A 62 -13.22 -1.80 13.48
C ALA A 62 -13.77 -0.55 12.75
N SER A 63 -12.91 0.36 12.26
CA SER A 63 -13.35 1.50 11.43
C SER A 63 -13.71 1.14 9.98
N GLY A 64 -13.41 -0.08 9.53
CA GLY A 64 -13.70 -0.55 8.18
C GLY A 64 -12.49 -0.70 7.24
N LYS A 65 -11.24 -0.65 7.73
CA LYS A 65 -10.02 -0.83 6.91
C LYS A 65 -10.05 -2.13 6.08
N THR A 66 -10.15 -3.28 6.75
CA THR A 66 -10.16 -4.59 6.12
C THR A 66 -11.40 -4.79 5.25
N PHE A 67 -12.57 -4.30 5.68
CA PHE A 67 -13.78 -4.31 4.85
C PHE A 67 -13.59 -3.55 3.52
N THR A 68 -12.90 -2.41 3.58
CA THR A 68 -12.63 -1.59 2.40
C THR A 68 -11.67 -2.28 1.44
N LEU A 69 -10.58 -2.86 1.95
CA LEU A 69 -9.54 -3.48 1.12
C LEU A 69 -9.89 -4.89 0.67
N SER A 70 -10.36 -5.74 1.58
CA SER A 70 -10.58 -7.17 1.38
C SER A 70 -12.05 -7.52 1.15
N GLY A 71 -12.98 -6.64 1.54
CA GLY A 71 -14.41 -6.91 1.47
C GLY A 71 -14.94 -7.68 2.67
N ASP A 72 -16.11 -8.26 2.50
CA ASP A 72 -16.75 -9.16 3.44
C ASP A 72 -17.37 -10.33 2.68
N GLU A 73 -16.82 -11.53 2.91
CA GLU A 73 -17.27 -12.76 2.27
C GLU A 73 -18.70 -13.12 2.66
N LYS A 74 -19.11 -12.82 3.90
CA LYS A 74 -20.45 -13.18 4.41
C LYS A 74 -21.56 -12.43 3.67
N SER A 75 -21.35 -11.14 3.41
CA SER A 75 -22.28 -10.33 2.62
C SER A 75 -22.05 -10.42 1.10
N GLY A 76 -20.97 -11.08 0.66
CA GLY A 76 -20.55 -11.08 -0.74
C GLY A 76 -20.02 -9.71 -1.22
N THR A 77 -19.71 -8.79 -0.29
CA THR A 77 -19.23 -7.46 -0.64
C THR A 77 -17.75 -7.52 -1.01
N GLU A 78 -17.42 -7.17 -2.25
CA GLU A 78 -16.03 -7.15 -2.70
C GLU A 78 -15.26 -5.92 -2.19
N GLY A 79 -14.02 -6.12 -1.77
CA GLY A 79 -13.09 -5.05 -1.43
C GLY A 79 -12.44 -4.41 -2.67
N ILE A 80 -11.63 -3.38 -2.42
CA ILE A 80 -10.78 -2.75 -3.43
C ILE A 80 -9.85 -3.78 -4.08
N THR A 81 -9.31 -4.73 -3.32
CA THR A 81 -8.36 -5.74 -3.80
C THR A 81 -8.97 -6.59 -4.90
N GLN A 82 -10.14 -7.19 -4.67
CA GLN A 82 -10.80 -8.05 -5.66
C GLN A 82 -11.18 -7.28 -6.91
N LYS A 83 -11.70 -6.05 -6.75
CA LYS A 83 -12.08 -5.18 -7.88
C LYS A 83 -10.86 -4.75 -8.69
N ALA A 84 -9.75 -4.39 -8.04
CA ALA A 84 -8.51 -4.01 -8.69
C ALA A 84 -7.91 -5.16 -9.50
N ILE A 85 -7.92 -6.39 -8.97
CA ILE A 85 -7.47 -7.59 -9.68
C ILE A 85 -8.31 -7.80 -10.96
N LYS A 86 -9.65 -7.71 -10.88
CA LYS A 86 -10.52 -7.86 -12.05
C LYS A 86 -10.21 -6.84 -13.15
N ASP A 87 -10.09 -5.56 -12.79
CA ASP A 87 -9.82 -4.51 -13.77
C ASP A 87 -8.39 -4.58 -14.33
N LEU A 88 -7.41 -4.96 -13.51
CA LEU A 88 -6.03 -5.17 -13.97
C LEU A 88 -5.99 -6.21 -15.09
N PHE A 89 -6.54 -7.41 -14.84
CA PHE A 89 -6.58 -8.48 -15.84
C PHE A 89 -7.48 -8.16 -17.03
N ARG A 90 -8.54 -7.37 -16.84
CA ARG A 90 -9.35 -6.85 -17.95
C ARG A 90 -8.52 -5.94 -18.86
N GLY A 91 -7.71 -5.04 -18.29
CA GLY A 91 -6.81 -4.16 -19.03
C GLY A 91 -5.70 -4.92 -19.77
N ILE A 92 -5.11 -5.93 -19.13
CA ILE A 92 -4.16 -6.85 -19.78
C ILE A 92 -4.81 -7.53 -21.00
N ARG A 93 -6.02 -8.08 -20.83
CA ARG A 93 -6.74 -8.75 -21.91
C ARG A 93 -7.09 -7.80 -23.06
N ALA A 94 -7.45 -6.56 -22.74
CA ALA A 94 -7.78 -5.54 -23.74
C ALA A 94 -6.57 -5.14 -24.59
N SER A 95 -5.36 -5.13 -24.01
CA SER A 95 -4.11 -4.73 -24.66
C SER A 95 -3.29 -5.89 -25.24
N LYS A 96 -3.83 -7.12 -25.26
CA LYS A 96 -3.14 -8.35 -25.68
C LYS A 96 -2.55 -8.33 -27.10
N ARG A 97 -3.04 -7.44 -27.96
CA ARG A 97 -2.54 -7.28 -29.34
C ARG A 97 -1.31 -6.37 -29.41
N GLU A 98 -1.15 -5.47 -28.46
CA GLU A 98 -0.13 -4.42 -28.45
C GLU A 98 1.04 -4.75 -27.52
N ARG A 99 0.75 -5.43 -26.40
CA ARG A 99 1.73 -5.68 -25.35
C ARG A 99 1.66 -7.11 -24.83
N GLU A 100 2.81 -7.59 -24.38
CA GLU A 100 2.98 -8.80 -23.58
C GLU A 100 3.15 -8.41 -22.12
N TRP A 101 2.77 -9.33 -21.22
CA TRP A 101 2.62 -9.05 -19.81
C TRP A 101 3.16 -10.20 -18.97
N LEU A 102 3.83 -9.85 -17.86
CA LEU A 102 4.17 -10.76 -16.78
C LEU A 102 3.65 -10.14 -15.48
N VAL A 103 2.90 -10.93 -14.71
CA VAL A 103 2.35 -10.49 -13.43
C VAL A 103 2.88 -11.39 -12.33
N ARG A 104 3.38 -10.77 -11.25
CA ARG A 104 3.91 -11.47 -10.09
C ARG A 104 3.28 -10.91 -8.82
N CYS A 105 2.96 -11.79 -7.88
CA CYS A 105 2.35 -11.42 -6.61
C CYS A 105 3.26 -11.79 -5.44
N SER A 106 3.30 -10.92 -4.43
CA SER A 106 3.94 -11.18 -3.14
C SER A 106 3.04 -10.64 -2.03
N TRP A 107 3.13 -11.23 -0.84
CA TRP A 107 2.33 -10.79 0.28
C TRP A 107 3.09 -10.93 1.58
N LEU A 108 3.21 -9.81 2.30
CA LEU A 108 3.89 -9.79 3.60
C LEU A 108 2.98 -9.32 4.71
N GLU A 109 3.29 -9.77 5.92
CA GLU A 109 2.77 -9.27 7.19
C GLU A 109 3.90 -8.62 7.99
N VAL A 110 3.66 -7.43 8.54
CA VAL A 110 4.52 -6.80 9.54
C VAL A 110 3.80 -6.83 10.88
N TYR A 111 4.33 -7.60 11.83
CA TYR A 111 3.78 -7.73 13.19
C TYR A 111 4.91 -7.67 14.21
N ASN A 112 4.77 -6.79 15.21
CA ASN A 112 5.76 -6.61 16.26
C ASN A 112 7.19 -6.38 15.71
N GLU A 113 7.34 -5.58 14.65
CA GLU A 113 8.58 -5.37 13.89
C GLU A 113 9.21 -6.68 13.33
N GLY A 114 8.51 -7.81 13.33
CA GLY A 114 8.80 -8.98 12.52
C GLY A 114 8.20 -8.85 11.13
N VAL A 115 8.85 -9.39 10.11
CA VAL A 115 8.30 -9.50 8.75
C VAL A 115 8.06 -10.98 8.48
N LYS A 116 6.89 -11.32 7.97
CA LYS A 116 6.53 -12.68 7.53
C LYS A 116 6.14 -12.65 6.07
N ASP A 117 6.51 -13.71 5.37
CA ASP A 117 6.01 -14.01 4.04
C ASP A 117 4.73 -14.83 4.19
N LEU A 118 3.61 -14.30 3.70
CA LEU A 118 2.32 -14.97 3.80
C LEU A 118 2.14 -16.04 2.72
N LEU A 119 2.97 -16.04 1.66
CA LEU A 119 2.90 -17.04 0.59
C LEU A 119 3.87 -18.19 0.84
N GLU A 120 4.96 -17.97 1.56
CA GLU A 120 5.92 -19.02 1.95
C GLU A 120 6.32 -18.88 3.44
N PRO A 121 5.57 -19.53 4.35
CA PRO A 121 5.79 -19.39 5.80
C PRO A 121 7.17 -19.85 6.29
N THR A 122 7.90 -20.64 5.49
CA THR A 122 9.27 -21.06 5.82
C THR A 122 10.30 -19.95 5.59
N ASN A 123 9.98 -18.94 4.79
CA ASN A 123 10.85 -17.78 4.60
C ASN A 123 10.96 -16.97 5.89
N VAL A 124 12.16 -16.39 6.10
CA VAL A 124 12.43 -15.45 7.21
C VAL A 124 12.85 -14.09 6.61
N PRO A 125 11.89 -13.28 6.13
CA PRO A 125 12.20 -12.07 5.38
C PRO A 125 12.89 -11.00 6.21
N GLN A 126 13.86 -10.31 5.60
CA GLN A 126 14.51 -9.15 6.19
C GLN A 126 14.41 -7.93 5.28
N VAL A 127 14.24 -6.75 5.88
CA VAL A 127 14.23 -5.48 5.16
C VAL A 127 15.68 -5.05 4.90
N ARG A 128 16.09 -5.11 3.63
CA ARG A 128 17.43 -4.79 3.15
C ARG A 128 17.39 -3.52 2.29
N SER A 129 18.56 -2.94 2.04
CA SER A 129 18.70 -1.78 1.16
C SER A 129 19.90 -1.99 0.24
N SER A 130 19.78 -1.59 -1.02
CA SER A 130 20.86 -1.61 -2.02
C SER A 130 20.84 -0.30 -2.79
N THR A 131 22.00 0.14 -3.29
CA THR A 131 22.12 1.32 -4.16
C THR A 131 21.32 1.15 -5.45
N THR A 132 21.22 -0.08 -5.97
CA THR A 132 20.55 -0.36 -7.26
C THR A 132 19.05 -0.60 -7.12
N ARG A 133 18.62 -1.33 -6.07
CA ARG A 133 17.22 -1.72 -5.87
C ARG A 133 16.46 -0.86 -4.87
N GLY A 134 17.14 0.08 -4.19
CA GLY A 134 16.56 0.77 -3.04
C GLY A 134 16.27 -0.19 -1.88
N THR A 135 15.22 0.08 -1.11
CA THR A 135 14.79 -0.79 -0.01
C THR A 135 13.93 -1.94 -0.53
N PHE A 136 14.26 -3.17 -0.15
CA PHE A 136 13.57 -4.39 -0.56
C PHE A 136 13.49 -5.40 0.59
N VAL A 137 12.67 -6.44 0.43
CA VAL A 137 12.50 -7.50 1.42
C VAL A 137 13.02 -8.82 0.83
N SER A 138 13.85 -9.54 1.57
CA SER A 138 14.44 -10.80 1.10
C SER A 138 14.81 -11.76 2.25
N PRO A 139 14.56 -13.08 2.11
CA PRO A 139 13.77 -13.69 1.03
C PRO A 139 12.30 -13.27 1.11
N LEU A 140 11.64 -13.13 -0.03
CA LEU A 140 10.20 -12.91 -0.16
C LEU A 140 9.72 -13.60 -1.44
N SER A 141 8.69 -14.43 -1.34
CA SER A 141 8.14 -15.17 -2.46
C SER A 141 7.42 -14.26 -3.43
N GLU A 142 7.77 -14.41 -4.70
CA GLU A 142 7.13 -13.73 -5.83
C GLU A 142 6.58 -14.79 -6.80
N ILE A 143 5.26 -14.95 -6.79
CA ILE A 143 4.57 -16.01 -7.55
C ILE A 143 4.01 -15.44 -8.85
N ILE A 144 4.34 -16.07 -9.98
CA ILE A 144 3.80 -15.71 -11.29
C ILE A 144 2.32 -16.10 -11.35
N VAL A 145 1.48 -15.20 -11.87
CA VAL A 145 0.04 -15.40 -12.01
C VAL A 145 -0.43 -15.04 -13.41
N THR A 146 -1.35 -15.84 -13.97
CA THR A 146 -1.87 -15.65 -15.33
C THR A 146 -3.37 -15.40 -15.40
N SER A 147 -4.06 -15.44 -14.26
CA SER A 147 -5.50 -15.19 -14.17
C SER A 147 -5.89 -14.56 -12.84
N PRO A 148 -7.06 -13.87 -12.77
CA PRO A 148 -7.63 -13.42 -11.50
C PRO A 148 -7.78 -14.54 -10.47
N GLN A 149 -8.17 -15.73 -10.92
CA GLN A 149 -8.37 -16.91 -10.08
C GLN A 149 -7.08 -17.34 -9.39
N ALA A 150 -5.95 -17.31 -10.11
CA ALA A 150 -4.64 -17.60 -9.52
C ALA A 150 -4.29 -16.60 -8.40
N VAL A 151 -4.62 -15.32 -8.58
CA VAL A 151 -4.41 -14.31 -7.53
C VAL A 151 -5.32 -14.55 -6.33
N TYR A 152 -6.58 -14.91 -6.55
CA TYR A 152 -7.51 -15.24 -5.47
C TYR A 152 -7.05 -16.46 -4.66
N ALA A 153 -6.50 -17.48 -5.30
CA ALA A 153 -5.91 -18.63 -4.59
C ALA A 153 -4.72 -18.20 -3.71
N LEU A 154 -3.88 -17.26 -4.16
CA LEU A 154 -2.80 -16.71 -3.32
C LEU A 154 -3.33 -15.89 -2.13
N LEU A 155 -4.42 -15.15 -2.32
CA LEU A 155 -5.09 -14.44 -1.22
C LEU A 155 -5.69 -15.41 -0.21
N GLU A 156 -6.30 -16.51 -0.66
CA GLU A 156 -6.83 -17.54 0.23
C GLU A 156 -5.71 -18.24 1.02
N GLN A 157 -4.64 -18.66 0.32
CA GLN A 157 -3.45 -19.26 0.94
C GLN A 157 -2.82 -18.34 1.97
N GLY A 158 -2.58 -17.08 1.61
CA GLY A 158 -1.93 -16.13 2.51
C GLY A 158 -2.82 -15.75 3.70
N GLN A 159 -4.15 -15.72 3.53
CA GLN A 159 -5.05 -15.62 4.68
C GLN A 159 -4.90 -16.86 5.56
N ALA A 160 -4.96 -18.08 5.02
CA ALA A 160 -4.82 -19.30 5.82
C ALA A 160 -3.50 -19.31 6.62
N ASN A 161 -2.38 -18.94 5.99
CA ASN A 161 -1.08 -18.81 6.64
C ASN A 161 -1.06 -17.73 7.74
N ARG A 162 -1.77 -16.62 7.53
CA ARG A 162 -1.96 -15.59 8.55
C ARG A 162 -2.76 -16.12 9.76
N HIS A 163 -3.77 -16.98 9.51
CA HIS A 163 -4.62 -17.60 10.54
C HIS A 163 -3.87 -18.62 11.40
N VAL A 164 -3.09 -19.53 10.81
CA VAL A 164 -2.34 -20.57 11.56
C VAL A 164 -1.37 -19.95 12.58
N ASN A 165 -0.91 -18.73 12.32
CA ASN A 165 -0.01 -17.98 13.19
C ASN A 165 -0.73 -17.10 14.23
N ALA A 166 -2.05 -17.22 14.39
CA ALA A 166 -2.86 -16.42 15.31
C ALA A 166 -3.45 -17.32 16.41
N THR A 167 -3.12 -17.05 17.67
CA THR A 167 -3.77 -17.68 18.83
C THR A 167 -5.12 -17.05 19.16
N ASP A 168 -5.43 -15.87 18.61
CA ASP A 168 -6.74 -15.22 18.68
C ASP A 168 -6.97 -14.34 17.42
N TRP A 169 -8.08 -14.58 16.70
CA TRP A 169 -8.37 -14.02 15.37
C TRP A 169 -8.63 -12.51 15.38
N ASN A 170 -9.37 -12.02 16.39
CA ASN A 170 -9.78 -10.61 16.51
C ASN A 170 -8.62 -9.68 16.90
N GLU A 171 -7.60 -10.25 17.54
CA GLU A 171 -6.54 -9.47 18.18
C GLU A 171 -5.31 -9.29 17.31
N LYS A 172 -5.11 -10.13 16.27
CA LYS A 172 -3.91 -10.06 15.44
C LYS A 172 -4.09 -9.23 14.16
N SER A 173 -5.27 -9.27 13.52
CA SER A 173 -5.54 -8.48 12.31
C SER A 173 -5.57 -6.98 12.60
N SER A 174 -6.06 -6.58 13.78
CA SER A 174 -6.01 -5.22 14.30
C SER A 174 -4.58 -4.73 14.58
N ARG A 175 -3.62 -5.66 14.77
CA ARG A 175 -2.31 -5.39 15.38
C ARG A 175 -1.13 -5.70 14.46
N SER A 176 -1.42 -6.12 13.23
CA SER A 176 -0.46 -6.38 12.16
C SER A 176 -0.80 -5.53 10.94
N HIS A 177 0.24 -5.16 10.18
CA HIS A 177 0.08 -4.55 8.86
C HIS A 177 0.25 -5.62 7.81
N THR A 178 -0.48 -5.55 6.71
CA THR A 178 -0.22 -6.39 5.54
C THR A 178 0.05 -5.54 4.32
N ALA A 179 0.91 -6.02 3.42
CA ALA A 179 1.17 -5.39 2.14
C ALA A 179 1.11 -6.45 1.04
N PHE A 180 0.03 -6.45 0.26
CA PHE A 180 -0.12 -7.27 -0.93
C PHE A 180 0.42 -6.48 -2.14
N LYS A 181 1.44 -7.01 -2.79
CA LYS A 181 2.09 -6.37 -3.94
C LYS A 181 1.83 -7.19 -5.20
N ILE A 182 1.38 -6.49 -6.24
CA ILE A 182 1.28 -7.00 -7.61
C ILE A 182 2.31 -6.24 -8.45
N VAL A 183 3.32 -6.94 -8.93
CA VAL A 183 4.30 -6.43 -9.90
C VAL A 183 3.80 -6.75 -11.30
N VAL A 184 3.74 -5.73 -12.15
CA VAL A 184 3.29 -5.83 -13.55
C VAL A 184 4.42 -5.38 -14.45
N GLU A 185 4.94 -6.32 -15.21
CA GLU A 185 5.92 -6.08 -16.26
C GLU A 185 5.24 -6.18 -17.62
N SER A 186 5.63 -5.31 -18.55
CA SER A 186 5.09 -5.36 -19.90
C SER A 186 5.96 -4.70 -20.94
N TRP A 187 5.96 -5.26 -22.15
CA TRP A 187 6.75 -4.80 -23.29
C TRP A 187 5.92 -4.86 -24.57
N ALA A 188 6.36 -4.17 -25.62
CA ALA A 188 5.68 -4.21 -26.91
C ALA A 188 5.67 -5.63 -27.46
N ARG A 189 4.53 -6.05 -28.03
CA ARG A 189 4.42 -7.38 -28.63
C ARG A 189 5.32 -7.46 -29.87
N GLY A 190 6.05 -8.57 -30.01
CA GLY A 190 7.05 -8.73 -31.08
C GLY A 190 8.37 -7.99 -30.80
N ALA A 191 8.56 -7.39 -29.61
CA ALA A 191 9.81 -6.71 -29.26
C ALA A 191 11.04 -7.65 -29.25
N ASP A 192 10.85 -8.96 -29.03
CA ASP A 192 11.94 -9.93 -29.08
C ASP A 192 12.49 -10.08 -30.53
N GLU A 193 11.63 -9.95 -31.55
CA GLU A 193 12.03 -9.95 -32.96
C GLU A 193 12.72 -8.62 -33.34
N ALA A 194 12.17 -7.49 -32.89
CA ALA A 194 12.75 -6.18 -33.12
C ALA A 194 14.12 -6.01 -32.43
N ALA A 195 14.34 -6.63 -31.27
CA ALA A 195 15.61 -6.53 -30.56
C ALA A 195 16.79 -7.19 -31.30
N SER A 196 16.50 -8.17 -32.16
CA SER A 196 17.50 -8.79 -33.03
C SER A 196 18.05 -7.84 -34.12
N SER A 197 17.40 -6.69 -34.32
CA SER A 197 17.80 -5.66 -35.30
C SER A 197 18.63 -4.51 -34.71
N GLY A 198 19.00 -4.59 -33.42
CA GLY A 198 19.89 -3.63 -32.75
C GLY A 198 19.22 -2.67 -31.76
N ASP A 199 17.89 -2.58 -31.75
CA ASP A 199 17.13 -1.78 -30.77
C ASP A 199 16.99 -2.53 -29.44
N LYS A 200 17.29 -1.88 -28.31
CA LYS A 200 17.10 -2.50 -26.99
C LYS A 200 15.60 -2.66 -26.70
N LYS A 201 15.21 -3.84 -26.20
CA LYS A 201 13.83 -4.11 -25.77
C LYS A 201 13.45 -3.23 -24.58
N LYS A 202 12.44 -2.38 -24.75
CA LYS A 202 11.91 -1.53 -23.66
C LYS A 202 10.88 -2.28 -22.82
N VAL A 203 11.13 -2.37 -21.52
CA VAL A 203 10.26 -3.03 -20.54
C VAL A 203 9.71 -1.98 -19.59
N ARG A 204 8.40 -2.00 -19.37
CA ARG A 204 7.75 -1.22 -18.32
C ARG A 204 7.56 -2.10 -17.09
N ILE A 205 7.91 -1.58 -15.91
CA ILE A 205 7.81 -2.30 -14.64
C ILE A 205 7.05 -1.43 -13.64
N SER A 206 5.91 -1.90 -13.16
CA SER A 206 5.09 -1.14 -12.22
C SER A 206 4.61 -2.00 -11.08
N GLU A 207 4.31 -1.37 -9.95
CA GLU A 207 3.85 -2.04 -8.76
C GLU A 207 2.51 -1.46 -8.31
N LEU A 208 1.53 -2.32 -8.06
CA LEU A 208 0.35 -2.00 -7.24
C LEU A 208 0.56 -2.57 -5.85
N VAL A 209 0.64 -1.71 -4.84
CA VAL A 209 0.76 -2.12 -3.44
C VAL A 209 -0.53 -1.77 -2.70
N LEU A 210 -1.14 -2.78 -2.10
CA LEU A 210 -2.37 -2.67 -1.29
C LEU A 210 -2.02 -2.96 0.16
N VAL A 211 -2.19 -1.98 1.05
CA VAL A 211 -1.75 -2.07 2.44
C VAL A 211 -2.91 -1.92 3.42
N ASP A 212 -3.17 -2.97 4.19
CA ASP A 212 -4.09 -2.93 5.33
C ASP A 212 -3.26 -2.69 6.60
N LEU A 213 -3.38 -1.50 7.18
CA LEU A 213 -2.63 -1.11 8.37
C LEU A 213 -3.31 -1.61 9.64
N ALA A 214 -2.52 -1.78 10.71
CA ALA A 214 -3.02 -1.98 12.06
C ALA A 214 -3.92 -0.79 12.50
N GLY A 215 -4.72 -0.99 13.54
CA GLY A 215 -5.51 0.05 14.19
C GLY A 215 -4.64 1.24 14.63
N SER A 216 -5.07 2.45 14.30
CA SER A 216 -4.39 3.71 14.64
C SER A 216 -4.53 4.15 16.09
N GLU A 217 -5.46 3.56 16.82
CA GLU A 217 -5.68 3.85 18.22
C GLU A 217 -4.46 3.49 19.07
N LYS A 218 -4.29 4.23 20.17
CA LYS A 218 -3.21 3.93 21.11
C LYS A 218 -3.52 2.62 21.83
N TYR A 219 -2.65 1.63 21.67
CA TYR A 219 -2.70 0.44 22.50
C TYR A 219 -2.32 0.79 23.95
N VAL A 220 -3.33 0.99 24.79
CA VAL A 220 -3.15 1.14 26.25
C VAL A 220 -3.10 -0.26 26.85
N THR A 221 -1.89 -0.76 27.07
CA THR A 221 -1.71 -2.15 27.50
C THR A 221 -2.00 -2.31 28.99
N GLN A 222 -3.16 -2.88 29.34
CA GLN A 222 -3.34 -3.61 30.59
C GLN A 222 -2.84 -5.05 30.35
N GLY A 223 -1.77 -5.46 31.03
CA GLY A 223 -1.18 -6.80 30.85
C GLY A 223 0.30 -6.94 31.21
N GLY A 224 0.82 -8.15 31.02
CA GLY A 224 2.20 -8.54 31.29
C GLY A 224 3.26 -7.82 30.43
N LYS A 225 4.54 -8.06 30.72
CA LYS A 225 5.68 -7.38 30.07
C LYS A 225 5.70 -7.53 28.55
N GLU A 226 5.39 -8.73 28.05
CA GLU A 226 5.39 -9.05 26.60
C GLU A 226 4.30 -8.29 25.85
N ARG A 227 3.07 -8.28 26.40
CA ARG A 227 1.93 -7.55 25.83
C ARG A 227 2.19 -6.05 25.71
N ARG A 228 2.87 -5.48 26.72
CA ARG A 228 3.28 -4.07 26.75
C ARG A 228 4.34 -3.76 25.69
N ALA A 229 5.35 -4.62 25.55
CA ALA A 229 6.39 -4.47 24.53
C ALA A 229 5.80 -4.54 23.11
N GLU A 230 4.88 -5.47 22.89
CA GLU A 230 4.19 -5.64 21.62
C GLU A 230 3.33 -4.41 21.26
N GLY A 231 2.50 -3.92 22.20
CA GLY A 231 1.73 -2.69 22.02
C GLY A 231 2.61 -1.48 21.69
N ALA A 232 3.78 -1.37 22.33
CA ALA A 232 4.76 -0.32 22.03
C ALA A 232 5.29 -0.41 20.59
N ASN A 233 5.58 -1.62 20.08
CA ASN A 233 6.06 -1.82 18.72
C ASN A 233 4.98 -1.56 17.65
N ILE A 234 3.72 -1.90 17.93
CA ILE A 234 2.60 -1.57 17.05
C ILE A 234 2.46 -0.05 16.96
N ASN A 235 2.41 0.64 18.10
CA ASN A 235 2.36 2.10 18.17
C ASN A 235 3.59 2.73 17.47
N LYS A 236 4.78 2.13 17.60
CA LYS A 236 6.01 2.60 16.94
C LYS A 236 5.84 2.68 15.43
N SER A 237 5.32 1.62 14.79
CA SER A 237 5.18 1.58 13.33
C SER A 237 4.27 2.69 12.78
N LEU A 238 3.10 2.92 13.41
CA LEU A 238 2.15 3.95 12.99
C LEU A 238 2.57 5.37 13.40
N LEU A 239 3.21 5.53 14.56
CA LEU A 239 3.82 6.80 14.97
C LEU A 239 4.91 7.22 13.99
N THR A 240 5.78 6.29 13.62
CA THR A 240 6.83 6.53 12.62
C THR A 240 6.23 6.87 11.26
N LEU A 241 5.18 6.17 10.83
CA LEU A 241 4.45 6.54 9.60
C LEU A 241 3.92 7.98 9.69
N GLY A 242 3.31 8.36 10.81
CA GLY A 242 2.86 9.73 11.06
C GLY A 242 3.99 10.77 10.98
N LYS A 243 5.17 10.46 11.53
CA LYS A 243 6.37 11.32 11.43
C LYS A 243 6.89 11.44 9.99
N VAL A 244 6.92 10.34 9.24
CA VAL A 244 7.32 10.33 7.83
C VAL A 244 6.38 11.21 7.00
N ILE A 245 5.07 11.06 7.17
CA ILE A 245 4.08 11.87 6.46
C ILE A 245 4.19 13.35 6.83
N TYR A 246 4.41 13.66 8.12
CA TYR A 246 4.65 15.03 8.55
C TYR A 246 5.90 15.63 7.89
N ALA A 247 7.03 14.92 7.92
CA ALA A 247 8.27 15.40 7.29
C ALA A 247 8.10 15.60 5.77
N LEU A 248 7.35 14.72 5.11
CA LEU A 248 7.02 14.84 3.68
C LEU A 248 6.11 16.03 3.39
N SER A 249 5.15 16.35 4.26
CA SER A 249 4.25 17.49 4.07
C SER A 249 4.90 18.85 4.35
N GLU A 250 5.97 18.88 5.14
CA GLU A 250 6.72 20.11 5.41
C GLU A 250 7.74 20.41 4.30
N ARG A 251 8.41 19.38 3.73
CA ARG A 251 9.34 19.57 2.60
C ARG A 251 8.67 20.26 1.40
N THR A 252 7.41 19.94 1.11
CA THR A 252 6.69 20.58 0.01
C THR A 252 6.46 22.07 0.21
N ASN A 253 6.45 22.56 1.45
CA ASN A 253 6.28 23.98 1.76
C ASN A 253 7.60 24.74 1.63
N GLU A 254 8.73 24.11 1.98
CA GLU A 254 10.07 24.71 1.87
C GLU A 254 10.52 24.88 0.42
N ASP A 255 10.26 23.88 -0.44
CA ASP A 255 10.59 23.93 -1.87
C ASP A 255 9.80 25.02 -2.63
N GLU A 256 8.62 25.43 -2.13
CA GLU A 256 7.82 26.54 -2.70
C GLU A 256 8.17 27.92 -2.11
N ALA A 257 8.69 27.99 -0.87
CA ALA A 257 8.93 29.25 -0.17
C ALA A 257 10.39 29.77 -0.27
N ASN A 258 11.38 28.89 -0.46
CA ASN A 258 12.80 29.25 -0.51
C ASN A 258 13.51 28.58 -1.70
N ALA A 259 13.17 28.98 -2.92
CA ALA A 259 13.92 28.62 -4.13
C ALA A 259 15.23 29.43 -4.26
N THR A 260 16.04 29.48 -3.20
CA THR A 260 17.41 30.00 -3.26
C THR A 260 18.38 28.85 -3.55
N PRO A 261 19.21 28.94 -4.61
CA PRO A 261 20.16 27.89 -4.93
C PRO A 261 21.29 27.91 -3.90
N GLY A 262 21.25 27.01 -2.92
CA GLY A 262 22.37 26.77 -1.99
C GLY A 262 22.04 26.52 -0.51
N GLY A 263 20.78 26.42 -0.09
CA GLY A 263 20.42 26.34 1.33
C GLY A 263 19.98 24.95 1.83
N GLY A 264 20.86 24.26 2.58
CA GLY A 264 20.48 23.36 3.68
C GLY A 264 20.12 21.91 3.35
N ALA A 265 20.76 20.96 4.03
CA ALA A 265 20.43 19.54 3.98
C ALA A 265 18.96 19.31 4.39
N GLY A 266 18.11 18.95 3.43
CA GLY A 266 16.66 18.80 3.65
C GLY A 266 16.32 17.90 4.84
N MET A 267 15.25 18.26 5.56
CA MET A 267 14.76 17.56 6.76
C MET A 267 14.87 16.03 6.63
N HIS A 268 15.60 15.38 7.54
CA HIS A 268 15.75 13.93 7.54
C HIS A 268 14.39 13.23 7.72
N ILE A 269 14.01 12.37 6.77
CA ILE A 269 12.77 11.60 6.85
C ILE A 269 13.04 10.25 7.55
N PRO A 270 12.39 9.94 8.68
CA PRO A 270 12.74 8.80 9.54
C PRO A 270 12.17 7.47 9.03
N TYR A 271 12.38 7.12 7.75
CA TYR A 271 11.92 5.85 7.20
C TYR A 271 12.48 4.65 7.95
N ARG A 272 13.70 4.76 8.49
CA ARG A 272 14.42 3.67 9.16
C ARG A 272 13.89 3.29 10.54
N ASP A 273 13.07 4.14 11.15
CA ASP A 273 12.62 3.97 12.54
C ASP A 273 11.59 2.83 12.69
N SER A 274 10.97 2.35 11.60
CA SER A 274 10.12 1.15 11.62
C SER A 274 10.28 0.33 10.34
N LYS A 275 10.09 -0.99 10.43
CA LYS A 275 10.13 -1.84 9.23
C LYS A 275 9.03 -1.49 8.23
N LEU A 276 7.84 -1.12 8.71
CA LEU A 276 6.73 -0.66 7.87
C LEU A 276 7.16 0.53 7.00
N THR A 277 7.72 1.59 7.60
CA THR A 277 8.11 2.79 6.84
C THR A 277 9.30 2.55 5.92
N ARG A 278 10.19 1.61 6.24
CA ARG A 278 11.24 1.16 5.30
C ARG A 278 10.64 0.46 4.09
N ILE A 279 9.68 -0.46 4.30
CA ILE A 279 9.00 -1.19 3.22
C ILE A 279 8.23 -0.21 2.32
N LEU A 280 7.55 0.78 2.90
CA LEU A 280 6.78 1.77 2.15
C LEU A 280 7.64 2.92 1.58
N GLN A 281 8.94 2.94 1.88
CA GLN A 281 9.81 4.05 1.52
C GLN A 281 9.79 4.33 0.02
N SER A 282 9.91 3.31 -0.83
CA SER A 282 9.92 3.50 -2.29
C SER A 282 8.63 4.14 -2.81
N SER A 283 7.50 3.83 -2.18
CA SER A 283 6.20 4.41 -2.53
C SER A 283 6.06 5.84 -2.02
N LEU A 284 6.53 6.11 -0.80
CA LEU A 284 6.39 7.42 -0.14
C LEU A 284 7.49 8.43 -0.53
N SER A 285 8.60 7.98 -1.15
CA SER A 285 9.75 8.82 -1.50
C SER A 285 9.66 9.49 -2.88
N GLY A 286 8.52 9.43 -3.56
CA GLY A 286 8.26 10.22 -4.75
C GLY A 286 7.83 9.44 -5.99
N ASN A 287 8.26 8.18 -6.17
CA ASN A 287 7.96 7.42 -7.38
C ASN A 287 6.77 6.48 -7.23
N SER A 288 5.62 7.03 -6.82
CA SER A 288 4.35 6.30 -6.76
C SER A 288 3.18 7.27 -6.74
N LYS A 289 2.06 6.85 -7.34
CA LYS A 289 0.76 7.50 -7.14
C LYS A 289 0.12 6.90 -5.89
N ILE A 290 -0.24 7.74 -4.92
CA ILE A 290 -0.77 7.27 -3.64
C ILE A 290 -2.25 7.63 -3.52
N ALA A 291 -3.04 6.68 -3.04
CA ALA A 291 -4.34 6.97 -2.45
C ALA A 291 -4.43 6.41 -1.03
N VAL A 292 -5.10 7.17 -0.17
CA VAL A 292 -5.27 6.85 1.24
C VAL A 292 -6.74 6.80 1.55
N VAL A 293 -7.20 5.67 2.09
CA VAL A 293 -8.57 5.52 2.57
C VAL A 293 -8.56 5.71 4.08
N ALA A 294 -8.93 6.91 4.53
CA ALA A 294 -9.13 7.22 5.95
C ALA A 294 -10.51 6.72 6.38
N THR A 295 -10.53 5.66 7.18
CA THR A 295 -11.75 4.99 7.67
C THR A 295 -12.08 5.49 9.08
N LEU A 296 -13.36 5.82 9.32
CA LEU A 296 -13.79 6.47 10.55
C LEU A 296 -14.84 5.62 11.26
N ASN A 297 -14.82 5.65 12.60
CA ASN A 297 -15.89 5.11 13.42
C ASN A 297 -16.79 6.27 13.87
N GLN A 298 -18.08 6.17 13.58
CA GLN A 298 -19.06 7.23 13.83
C GLN A 298 -19.60 7.25 15.26
N SER A 299 -19.23 6.28 16.10
CA SER A 299 -19.67 6.26 17.51
C SER A 299 -19.03 7.40 18.30
N VAL A 300 -19.77 7.94 19.26
CA VAL A 300 -19.29 9.03 20.13
C VAL A 300 -18.03 8.62 20.92
N GLY A 301 -17.96 7.36 21.35
CA GLY A 301 -16.78 6.83 22.06
C GLY A 301 -15.51 6.76 21.20
N ALA A 302 -15.65 6.79 19.87
CA ALA A 302 -14.55 6.77 18.91
C ALA A 302 -14.15 8.17 18.41
N LEU A 303 -14.79 9.23 18.89
CA LEU A 303 -14.63 10.59 18.36
C LEU A 303 -13.18 11.06 18.33
N GLU A 304 -12.43 10.82 19.40
CA GLU A 304 -11.04 11.27 19.53
C GLU A 304 -10.12 10.59 18.50
N GLU A 305 -10.33 9.29 18.25
CA GLU A 305 -9.58 8.50 17.27
C GLU A 305 -9.99 8.82 15.82
N SER A 306 -11.28 9.07 15.58
CA SER A 306 -11.76 9.57 14.29
C SER A 306 -11.17 10.95 13.96
N LEU A 307 -11.05 11.85 14.95
CA LEU A 307 -10.38 13.14 14.78
C LEU A 307 -8.88 13.00 14.52
N SER A 308 -8.21 12.07 15.21
CA SER A 308 -6.81 11.73 14.94
C SER A 308 -6.61 11.26 13.49
N THR A 309 -7.50 10.38 13.01
CA THR A 309 -7.53 9.88 11.63
C THR A 309 -7.73 11.00 10.61
N ILE A 310 -8.67 11.92 10.87
CA ILE A 310 -8.91 13.10 10.03
C ILE A 310 -7.68 14.00 9.95
N ASN A 311 -6.99 14.22 11.08
CA ASN A 311 -5.78 15.03 11.11
C ASN A 311 -4.62 14.37 10.35
N PHE A 312 -4.48 13.05 10.43
CA PHE A 312 -3.57 12.29 9.58
C PHE A 312 -3.90 12.49 8.09
N ALA A 313 -5.17 12.34 7.71
CA ALA A 313 -5.65 12.49 6.33
C ALA A 313 -5.40 13.91 5.78
N LYS A 314 -5.57 14.96 6.60
CA LYS A 314 -5.25 16.34 6.22
C LYS A 314 -3.76 16.55 5.93
N ARG A 315 -2.87 15.92 6.72
CA ARG A 315 -1.43 16.03 6.53
C ARG A 315 -0.98 15.32 5.26
N ILE A 316 -1.43 14.08 5.06
CA ILE A 316 -1.03 13.32 3.87
C ILE A 316 -1.54 13.93 2.57
N LYS A 317 -2.69 14.61 2.58
CA LYS A 317 -3.20 15.35 1.41
C LYS A 317 -2.25 16.47 0.94
N ARG A 318 -1.36 16.98 1.80
CA ARG A 318 -0.35 17.99 1.43
C ARG A 318 0.90 17.37 0.79
N VAL A 319 1.12 16.07 0.96
CA VAL A 319 2.28 15.38 0.39
C VAL A 319 2.15 15.36 -1.13
N ARG A 320 3.12 15.96 -1.82
CA ARG A 320 3.22 15.94 -3.28
C ARG A 320 4.29 14.96 -3.71
N LEU A 321 3.92 14.05 -4.61
CA LEU A 321 4.82 13.04 -5.16
C LEU A 321 4.88 13.18 -6.68
N SER A 322 6.01 12.80 -7.26
CA SER A 322 6.26 12.87 -8.71
C SER A 322 6.45 11.46 -9.26
N ALA A 323 5.32 10.80 -9.52
CA ALA A 323 5.32 9.46 -10.11
C ALA A 323 5.86 9.51 -11.54
N LYS A 324 6.84 8.66 -11.85
CA LYS A 324 7.46 8.57 -13.17
C LYS A 324 7.04 7.30 -13.88
N LEU A 325 7.09 7.33 -15.21
CA LEU A 325 6.95 6.12 -16.01
C LEU A 325 8.20 5.27 -15.77
N ASN A 326 8.01 4.06 -15.27
CA ASN A 326 9.09 3.11 -15.05
C ASN A 326 9.30 2.30 -16.34
N GLU A 327 10.11 2.83 -17.24
CA GLU A 327 10.52 2.18 -18.49
C GLU A 327 12.04 2.03 -18.50
N VAL A 328 12.50 0.82 -18.80
CA VAL A 328 13.92 0.45 -18.75
C VAL A 328 14.28 -0.34 -20.01
N ASP A 329 15.53 -0.20 -20.45
CA ASP A 329 16.05 -1.03 -21.53
C ASP A 329 16.46 -2.41 -20.96
N ALA A 330 16.03 -3.50 -21.58
CA ALA A 330 16.55 -4.83 -21.27
C ALA A 330 17.96 -4.98 -21.87
N PRO A 331 18.93 -5.60 -21.16
CA PRO A 331 18.79 -6.33 -19.89
C PRO A 331 19.09 -5.51 -18.62
N GLU A 332 19.25 -4.19 -18.72
CA GLU A 332 19.86 -3.32 -17.69
C GLU A 332 19.16 -3.36 -16.31
N LEU A 333 17.88 -3.72 -16.25
CA LEU A 333 17.09 -3.79 -15.00
C LEU A 333 16.26 -5.06 -14.81
N MET A 334 16.28 -6.00 -15.75
CA MET A 334 15.66 -7.30 -15.47
C MET A 334 16.58 -8.05 -14.53
N SER A 335 16.18 -8.17 -13.26
CA SER A 335 16.98 -8.94 -12.33
C SER A 335 17.23 -10.35 -12.86
N GLN A 336 18.42 -10.91 -12.61
CA GLN A 336 18.71 -12.32 -12.93
C GLN A 336 17.61 -13.25 -12.36
N GLU A 337 17.01 -12.88 -11.22
CA GLU A 337 15.87 -13.56 -10.62
C GLU A 337 14.62 -13.48 -11.51
N THR A 338 14.26 -12.28 -12.01
CA THR A 338 13.15 -12.10 -12.97
C THR A 338 13.40 -12.88 -14.26
N GLN A 339 14.63 -12.85 -14.79
CA GLN A 339 15.00 -13.62 -15.97
C GLN A 339 14.91 -15.13 -15.71
N ALA A 340 15.40 -15.62 -14.56
CA ALA A 340 15.30 -17.02 -14.17
C ALA A 340 13.85 -17.47 -13.96
N LEU A 341 13.00 -16.62 -13.37
CA LEU A 341 11.56 -16.85 -13.22
C LEU A 341 10.85 -16.94 -14.58
N ILE A 342 11.17 -16.05 -15.52
CA ILE A 342 10.64 -16.09 -16.89
C ILE A 342 11.10 -17.35 -17.62
N VAL A 343 12.38 -17.71 -17.51
CA VAL A 343 12.94 -18.92 -18.15
C VAL A 343 12.28 -20.18 -17.58
N LYS A 344 12.14 -20.28 -16.26
CA LYS A 344 11.43 -21.39 -15.60
C LYS A 344 9.99 -21.52 -16.09
N TYR A 345 9.27 -20.41 -16.18
CA TYR A 345 7.88 -20.42 -16.65
C TYR A 345 7.75 -20.72 -18.16
N ARG A 346 8.74 -20.36 -18.98
CA ARG A 346 8.76 -20.72 -20.41
C ARG A 346 9.08 -22.21 -20.64
N SER A 347 9.66 -22.89 -19.66
CA SER A 347 9.99 -24.32 -19.70
C SER A 347 8.95 -25.25 -19.07
N GLU A 348 7.95 -24.68 -18.38
CA GLU A 348 6.77 -25.37 -17.83
C GLU A 348 5.56 -25.19 -18.75
#